data_AF-A0AB34KX83-F1
#
_entry.id   AF-A0AB34KX83-F1
#
_cell.length_a   1.000
_cell.length_b   1.000
_cell.length_c   1.000
_cell.angle_alpha   90.00
_cell.angle_beta   90.00
_cell.angle_gamma   90.00
#
_symmetry.space_group_name_H-M   'P 1'
#
loop_
_entity.id
_entity.type
_entity.pdbx_description
1 polymer ?
#
loop_
_entity_poly.entity_id
_entity_poly.type
_entity_poly.pdbx_seq_one_letter_code
_entity_poly.pdbx_strand_id
1 'polypeptide(L)'
;MPDLLDFLRSHEEAFRSRTRLASLYSDFRSQRHTNPDGYQANASVWLRALSAASNAGVVPAQNGAQSDRFVMRTGEELSRALQTQEFGRPLALGAVVQDAVDRKELVPLAEFLNAQKSIYAKSWIPTPWQAVRWGLKQLGVVGGESAEDRLVAGSFVVMANVEAAAKAVLDEASRTATSNTSRIFSRDLFASTFAPALGTETLSPNDLSVLLTHLSRDRAAIAYSPETSTLKFTSPASPTPTPITPEDANIASIRTLISTLTPQVTHLTTRLADLDAAAKAAVAAKNLPAARNALRAKKLADAKLQQRAATLAQLEDVYGRIEQAADQVELVRVMEASARTLRSLNAQTGGVERVQDVMEGLREEMADVEEVGRVVGEVGTEGVDEGEVEDELEGMERAERERVDEEERKKREVGEEREAEETRRRLAVLGEVEQGKEDAAPNAAEEARVREMEAERPA
;
A
#
# COMPACT_ATOMS: atom_id res chain seq x y z
N MET A 1 7.89 -17.61 -2.95
CA MET A 1 9.01 -16.74 -2.51
C MET A 1 10.26 -17.18 -3.24
N PRO A 2 11.12 -16.27 -3.70
CA PRO A 2 12.40 -16.64 -4.31
C PRO A 2 13.23 -17.42 -3.29
N ASP A 3 13.96 -18.41 -3.77
CA ASP A 3 14.93 -19.15 -2.96
C ASP A 3 16.05 -18.21 -2.48
N LEU A 4 16.52 -18.39 -1.25
CA LEU A 4 17.53 -17.50 -0.64
C LEU A 4 18.79 -17.41 -1.52
N LEU A 5 19.25 -18.54 -2.07
CA LEU A 5 20.43 -18.56 -2.93
C LEU A 5 20.21 -17.85 -4.26
N ASP A 6 19.02 -17.96 -4.84
CA ASP A 6 18.69 -17.26 -6.08
C ASP A 6 18.64 -15.74 -5.87
N PHE A 7 18.10 -15.30 -4.72
CA PHE A 7 18.17 -13.90 -4.32
C PHE A 7 19.62 -13.42 -4.20
N LEU A 8 20.47 -14.16 -3.49
CA LEU A 8 21.86 -13.79 -3.31
C LEU A 8 22.62 -13.74 -4.64
N ARG A 9 22.44 -14.71 -5.54
CA ARG A 9 23.08 -14.70 -6.87
C ARG A 9 22.62 -13.54 -7.75
N SER A 10 21.35 -13.16 -7.65
CA SER A 10 20.79 -12.06 -8.44
C SER A 10 21.18 -10.68 -7.91
N HIS A 11 21.34 -10.51 -6.59
CA HIS A 11 21.56 -9.19 -5.97
C HIS A 11 23.01 -8.95 -5.51
N GLU A 12 23.81 -10.00 -5.38
CA GLU A 12 25.17 -9.92 -4.86
C GLU A 12 26.21 -10.43 -5.85
N GLU A 13 27.06 -9.53 -6.38
CA GLU A 13 28.10 -9.88 -7.35
C GLU A 13 29.06 -10.96 -6.82
N ALA A 14 29.35 -10.91 -5.52
CA ALA A 14 30.23 -11.87 -4.86
C ALA A 14 29.70 -13.32 -4.89
N PHE A 15 28.39 -13.50 -5.10
CA PHE A 15 27.74 -14.82 -5.21
C PHE A 15 27.61 -15.30 -6.66
N ARG A 16 27.97 -14.46 -7.65
CA ARG A 16 27.94 -14.82 -9.09
C ARG A 16 29.23 -15.49 -9.55
N SER A 17 30.38 -15.05 -9.03
CA SER A 17 31.68 -15.61 -9.40
C SER A 17 31.95 -16.91 -8.64
N ARG A 18 32.23 -18.00 -9.36
CA ARG A 18 32.56 -19.31 -8.78
C ARG A 18 33.75 -19.25 -7.81
N THR A 19 34.80 -18.50 -8.15
CA THR A 19 35.99 -18.37 -7.30
C THR A 19 35.70 -17.58 -6.02
N ARG A 20 34.90 -16.51 -6.12
CA ARG A 20 34.48 -15.73 -4.96
C ARG A 20 33.55 -16.54 -4.06
N LEU A 21 32.62 -17.28 -4.65
CA LEU A 21 31.70 -18.16 -3.92
C LEU A 21 32.46 -19.27 -3.17
N ALA A 22 33.45 -19.90 -3.80
CA ALA A 22 34.32 -20.87 -3.13
C ALA A 22 35.02 -20.26 -1.90
N SER A 23 35.52 -19.02 -2.01
CA SER A 23 36.12 -18.30 -0.88
C SER A 23 35.11 -18.04 0.25
N LEU A 24 33.89 -17.62 -0.09
CA LEU A 24 32.83 -17.37 0.89
C LEU A 24 32.37 -18.63 1.63
N TYR A 25 32.38 -19.79 0.96
CA TYR A 25 31.94 -21.07 1.55
C TYR A 25 33.06 -21.81 2.30
N SER A 26 34.32 -21.47 2.04
CA SER A 26 35.47 -22.04 2.74
C SER A 26 35.51 -21.71 4.24
N ASP A 27 36.25 -22.50 5.02
CA ASP A 27 36.58 -22.14 6.39
C ASP A 27 37.70 -21.08 6.39
N PHE A 28 37.30 -19.81 6.30
CA PHE A 28 38.24 -18.69 6.33
C PHE A 28 38.57 -18.19 7.74
N ARG A 29 38.17 -18.88 8.82
CA ARG A 29 38.42 -18.43 10.21
C ARG A 29 39.91 -18.32 10.55
N SER A 30 40.74 -19.19 9.97
CA SER A 30 42.20 -19.13 10.12
C SER A 30 42.82 -17.84 9.59
N GLN A 31 42.13 -17.16 8.66
CA GLN A 31 42.56 -15.88 8.09
C GLN A 31 42.49 -14.73 9.09
N ARG A 32 41.77 -14.87 10.22
CA ARG A 32 41.71 -13.83 11.27
C ARG A 32 43.09 -13.34 11.72
N HIS A 33 44.08 -14.23 11.75
CA HIS A 33 45.45 -13.91 12.14
C HIS A 33 46.42 -13.87 10.96
N THR A 34 46.20 -14.67 9.91
CA THR A 34 47.14 -14.79 8.79
C THR A 34 46.86 -13.82 7.65
N ASN A 35 45.61 -13.42 7.45
CA ASN A 35 45.18 -12.43 6.47
C ASN A 35 43.89 -11.71 6.95
N PRO A 36 44.01 -10.76 7.90
CA PRO A 36 42.86 -10.09 8.50
C PRO A 36 41.96 -9.38 7.48
N ASP A 37 42.56 -8.80 6.43
CA ASP A 37 41.81 -8.10 5.37
C ASP A 37 40.95 -9.07 4.57
N GLY A 38 41.49 -10.24 4.20
CA GLY A 38 40.73 -11.30 3.52
C GLY A 38 39.58 -11.84 4.37
N TYR A 39 39.83 -12.03 5.67
CA TYR A 39 38.80 -12.42 6.63
C TYR A 39 37.67 -11.38 6.69
N GLN A 40 38.01 -10.10 6.87
CA GLN A 40 37.03 -9.01 6.96
C GLN A 40 36.27 -8.81 5.65
N ALA A 41 36.92 -8.96 4.50
CA ALA A 41 36.27 -8.90 3.19
C ALA A 41 35.23 -10.01 3.00
N ASN A 42 35.48 -11.22 3.51
CA ASN A 42 34.49 -12.31 3.47
C ASN A 42 33.36 -12.11 4.48
N ALA A 43 33.69 -11.73 5.72
CA ALA A 43 32.70 -11.51 6.76
C ALA A 43 31.72 -10.38 6.42
N SER A 44 32.24 -9.25 5.92
CA SER A 44 31.41 -8.11 5.50
C SER A 44 30.50 -8.44 4.31
N VAL A 45 30.96 -9.24 3.35
CA VAL A 45 30.12 -9.70 2.24
C VAL A 45 28.99 -10.59 2.74
N TRP A 46 29.26 -11.54 3.64
CA TRP A 46 28.23 -12.37 4.24
C TRP A 46 27.21 -11.55 5.02
N LEU A 47 27.67 -10.63 5.89
CA LEU A 47 26.77 -9.80 6.68
C LEU A 47 25.89 -8.91 5.80
N ARG A 48 26.47 -8.26 4.78
CA ARG A 48 25.73 -7.41 3.84
C ARG A 48 24.69 -8.21 3.07
N ALA A 49 25.09 -9.36 2.53
CA ALA A 49 24.21 -10.26 1.79
C ALA A 49 23.03 -10.75 2.63
N LEU A 50 23.29 -11.18 3.87
CA LEU A 50 22.25 -11.63 4.81
C LEU A 50 21.35 -10.48 5.28
N SER A 51 21.90 -9.28 5.47
CA SER A 51 21.11 -8.09 5.81
C SER A 51 20.16 -7.72 4.67
N ALA A 52 20.65 -7.73 3.42
CA ALA A 52 19.83 -7.48 2.24
C ALA A 52 18.75 -8.55 2.04
N ALA A 53 19.11 -9.83 2.22
CA ALA A 53 18.16 -10.93 2.14
C ALA A 53 17.09 -10.85 3.25
N SER A 54 17.48 -10.49 4.47
CA SER A 54 16.53 -10.25 5.56
C SER A 54 15.62 -9.10 5.18
N ASN A 55 16.18 -7.97 4.73
CA ASN A 55 15.39 -6.82 4.31
C ASN A 55 14.44 -7.15 3.14
N ALA A 56 14.75 -8.11 2.27
CA ALA A 56 13.86 -8.56 1.21
C ALA A 56 12.79 -9.57 1.68
N GLY A 57 12.84 -10.02 2.93
CA GLY A 57 11.93 -11.02 3.48
C GLY A 57 12.14 -12.42 2.90
N VAL A 58 13.34 -12.72 2.37
CA VAL A 58 13.64 -14.01 1.71
C VAL A 58 14.44 -14.97 2.61
N VAL A 59 14.83 -14.52 3.80
CA VAL A 59 15.42 -15.40 4.82
C VAL A 59 14.34 -16.35 5.35
N PRO A 60 14.59 -17.66 5.43
CA PRO A 60 13.60 -18.63 5.87
C PRO A 60 13.04 -18.32 7.27
N ALA A 61 11.71 -18.41 7.38
CA ALA A 61 11.00 -18.37 8.65
C ALA A 61 10.58 -19.78 9.08
N GLN A 62 10.46 -20.00 10.40
CA GLN A 62 10.01 -21.27 10.92
C GLN A 62 8.55 -21.55 10.52
N ASN A 63 8.28 -22.79 10.11
CA ASN A 63 6.94 -23.33 9.85
C ASN A 63 6.11 -22.53 8.82
N GLY A 64 6.76 -21.88 7.86
CA GLY A 64 6.06 -21.11 6.82
C GLY A 64 5.38 -19.83 7.32
N ALA A 65 5.79 -19.34 8.50
CA ALA A 65 5.40 -18.03 8.98
C ALA A 65 5.92 -16.92 8.03
N GLN A 66 5.35 -15.71 8.16
CA GLN A 66 5.88 -14.53 7.47
C GLN A 66 7.34 -14.29 7.90
N SER A 67 8.22 -14.07 6.93
CA SER A 67 9.62 -13.73 7.20
C SER A 67 9.75 -12.32 7.76
N ASP A 68 10.45 -12.21 8.89
CA ASP A 68 10.84 -10.95 9.49
C ASP A 68 11.90 -10.26 8.61
N ARG A 69 11.84 -8.93 8.50
CA ARG A 69 12.75 -8.12 7.67
C ARG A 69 13.85 -7.45 8.48
N PHE A 70 13.55 -7.15 9.73
CA PHE A 70 14.47 -6.54 10.68
C PHE A 70 15.06 -7.55 11.64
N VAL A 71 14.48 -8.76 11.73
CA VAL A 71 14.98 -9.86 12.55
C VAL A 71 15.48 -10.98 11.65
N MET A 72 16.77 -11.27 11.73
CA MET A 72 17.37 -12.43 11.09
C MET A 72 17.42 -13.59 12.08
N ARG A 73 16.90 -14.75 11.66
CA ARG A 73 17.04 -16.00 12.40
C ARG A 73 18.24 -16.78 11.91
N THR A 74 19.14 -17.14 12.81
CA THR A 74 20.27 -18.02 12.53
C THR A 74 19.95 -19.44 13.01
N GLY A 75 20.67 -20.43 12.48
CA GLY A 75 20.56 -21.83 12.86
C GLY A 75 20.53 -22.76 11.65
N GLU A 76 20.09 -24.00 11.89
CA GLU A 76 20.12 -25.07 10.90
C GLU A 76 19.32 -24.76 9.63
N GLU A 77 18.19 -24.06 9.76
CA GLU A 77 17.33 -23.70 8.64
C GLU A 77 18.02 -22.73 7.67
N LEU A 78 18.68 -21.69 8.20
CA LEU A 78 19.49 -20.77 7.41
C LEU A 78 20.70 -21.47 6.78
N SER A 79 21.38 -22.33 7.54
CA SER A 79 22.51 -23.11 7.03
C SER A 79 22.10 -24.01 5.85
N ARG A 80 20.95 -24.67 5.96
CA ARG A 80 20.38 -25.51 4.90
C ARG A 80 19.94 -24.68 3.69
N ALA A 81 19.32 -23.53 3.90
CA ALA A 81 18.89 -22.65 2.81
C ALA A 81 20.07 -22.04 2.04
N LEU A 82 21.24 -21.93 2.66
CA LEU A 82 22.49 -21.51 2.02
C LEU A 82 23.29 -22.69 1.44
N GLN A 83 22.79 -23.93 1.49
CA GLN A 83 23.55 -25.07 1.01
C GLN A 83 23.58 -25.12 -0.52
N THR A 84 24.77 -25.23 -1.11
CA THR A 84 24.94 -25.44 -2.54
C THR A 84 25.33 -26.89 -2.84
N GLN A 85 25.03 -27.37 -4.05
CA GLN A 85 25.47 -28.70 -4.49
C GLN A 85 27.00 -28.78 -4.62
N GLU A 86 27.65 -27.69 -5.03
CA GLU A 86 29.08 -27.67 -5.33
C GLU A 86 29.97 -27.44 -4.09
N PHE A 87 29.59 -26.49 -3.22
CA PHE A 87 30.42 -26.07 -2.08
C PHE A 87 29.85 -26.50 -0.73
N GLY A 88 28.70 -27.19 -0.71
CA GLY A 88 28.05 -27.58 0.52
C GLY A 88 27.55 -26.37 1.31
N ARG A 89 27.73 -26.40 2.63
CA ARG A 89 27.28 -25.34 3.55
C ARG A 89 28.41 -24.35 3.84
N PRO A 90 28.10 -23.07 4.11
CA PRO A 90 29.11 -22.11 4.53
C PRO A 90 29.78 -22.51 5.85
N LEU A 91 31.11 -22.62 5.86
CA LEU A 91 31.88 -23.17 6.99
C LEU A 91 32.31 -22.14 8.05
N ALA A 92 32.18 -20.84 7.78
CA ALA A 92 32.60 -19.78 8.69
C ALA A 92 31.46 -18.82 9.08
N LEU A 93 30.21 -19.20 8.84
CA LEU A 93 29.06 -18.31 9.04
C LEU A 93 28.77 -18.03 10.52
N GLY A 94 29.09 -18.96 11.42
CA GLY A 94 29.00 -18.72 12.86
C GLY A 94 29.96 -17.62 13.29
N ALA A 95 31.21 -17.67 12.81
CA ALA A 95 32.21 -16.63 13.03
C ALA A 95 31.76 -15.24 12.51
N VAL A 96 31.09 -15.17 11.36
CA VAL A 96 30.55 -13.90 10.82
C VAL A 96 29.46 -13.33 11.72
N VAL A 97 28.49 -14.15 12.14
CA VAL A 97 27.41 -13.71 13.03
C VAL A 97 27.97 -13.24 14.37
N GLN A 98 28.94 -13.97 14.92
CA GLN A 98 29.59 -13.59 16.18
C GLN A 98 30.27 -12.23 16.08
N ASP A 99 31.06 -12.01 15.03
CA ASP A 99 31.74 -10.72 14.83
C ASP A 99 30.73 -9.57 14.67
N ALA A 100 29.62 -9.81 13.98
CA ALA A 100 28.58 -8.81 13.80
C ALA A 100 27.87 -8.48 15.13
N VAL A 101 27.71 -9.46 16.02
CA VAL A 101 27.22 -9.24 17.39
C VAL A 101 28.22 -8.42 18.21
N ASP A 102 29.50 -8.78 18.15
CA ASP A 102 30.58 -8.07 18.88
C ASP A 102 30.70 -6.61 18.41
N ARG A 103 30.43 -6.36 17.11
CA ARG A 103 30.39 -5.02 16.49
C ARG A 103 29.07 -4.28 16.70
N LYS A 104 28.07 -4.90 17.34
CA LYS A 104 26.70 -4.36 17.51
C LYS A 104 25.94 -4.14 16.20
N GLU A 105 26.37 -4.76 15.11
CA GLU A 105 25.65 -4.78 13.82
C GLU A 105 24.46 -5.74 13.86
N LEU A 106 24.59 -6.80 14.67
CA LEU A 106 23.51 -7.69 15.07
C LEU A 106 23.30 -7.61 16.58
N VAL A 107 22.04 -7.50 17.03
CA VAL A 107 21.71 -7.49 18.46
C VAL A 107 20.72 -8.60 18.76
N PRO A 108 20.93 -9.46 19.79
CA PRO A 108 19.95 -10.49 20.13
C PRO A 108 18.56 -9.87 20.37
N LEU A 109 17.51 -10.42 19.73
CA LEU A 109 16.17 -9.83 19.72
C LEU A 109 15.62 -9.57 21.12
N ALA A 110 15.73 -10.56 22.01
CA ALA A 110 15.25 -10.44 23.38
C ALA A 110 16.00 -9.34 24.15
N GLU A 111 17.29 -9.17 23.91
CA GLU A 111 18.07 -8.11 24.52
C GLU A 111 17.70 -6.74 23.96
N PHE A 112 17.53 -6.65 22.64
CA PHE A 112 17.10 -5.42 21.99
C PHE A 112 15.75 -4.94 22.52
N LEU A 113 14.75 -5.82 22.63
CA LEU A 113 13.41 -5.44 23.09
C LEU A 113 13.33 -5.14 24.59
N ASN A 114 14.14 -5.81 25.42
CA ASN A 114 14.10 -5.61 26.88
C ASN A 114 15.03 -4.48 27.38
N ALA A 115 15.91 -3.95 26.52
CA ALA A 115 16.83 -2.89 26.91
C ALA A 115 16.10 -1.58 27.22
N GLN A 116 16.23 -1.13 28.47
CA GLN A 116 15.56 0.07 29.02
C GLN A 116 16.21 1.39 28.57
N LYS A 117 17.47 1.35 28.16
CA LYS A 117 18.23 2.51 27.69
C LYS A 117 18.61 2.31 26.24
N SER A 118 18.88 3.41 25.54
CA SER A 118 19.33 3.33 24.16
C SER A 118 20.57 2.45 24.01
N ILE A 119 20.57 1.62 22.97
CA ILE A 119 21.68 0.72 22.64
C ILE A 119 22.93 1.47 22.14
N TYR A 120 22.78 2.75 21.79
CA TYR A 120 23.90 3.63 21.42
C TYR A 120 24.51 4.34 22.64
N ALA A 121 23.93 4.19 23.83
CA ALA A 121 24.52 4.75 25.04
C ALA A 121 25.86 4.05 25.35
N LYS A 122 26.88 4.82 25.74
CA LYS A 122 28.21 4.29 26.12
C LYS A 122 28.14 3.24 27.25
N SER A 123 27.13 3.34 28.11
CA SER A 123 26.88 2.42 29.22
C SER A 123 26.15 1.14 28.81
N TRP A 124 25.63 1.06 27.58
CA TRP A 124 25.01 -0.15 27.07
C TRP A 124 26.07 -1.12 26.59
N ILE A 125 26.27 -2.16 27.38
CA ILE A 125 27.12 -3.31 27.08
C ILE A 125 26.16 -4.49 26.91
N PRO A 126 26.04 -5.07 25.71
CA PRO A 126 25.19 -6.23 25.53
C PRO A 126 25.64 -7.35 26.48
N THR A 127 24.67 -7.93 27.16
CA THR A 127 24.86 -8.89 28.23
C THR A 127 25.37 -10.20 27.64
N PRO A 128 26.57 -10.67 28.01
CA PRO A 128 27.19 -11.83 27.37
C PRO A 128 26.49 -13.16 27.64
N TRP A 129 25.37 -13.24 28.36
CA TRP A 129 24.85 -14.55 28.81
C TRP A 129 24.42 -15.48 27.65
N GLN A 130 24.08 -14.95 26.47
CA GLN A 130 23.95 -15.74 25.23
C GLN A 130 25.32 -16.09 24.61
N ALA A 131 26.30 -15.19 24.70
CA ALA A 131 27.69 -15.40 24.30
C ALA A 131 28.47 -16.37 25.22
N VAL A 132 28.06 -16.56 26.48
CA VAL A 132 28.64 -17.56 27.40
C VAL A 132 28.29 -18.98 26.95
N ARG A 133 27.12 -19.18 26.33
CA ARG A 133 26.73 -20.46 25.73
C ARG A 133 27.53 -20.79 24.45
N TRP A 134 28.00 -19.75 23.75
CA TRP A 134 28.98 -19.85 22.66
C TRP A 134 30.40 -20.13 23.18
N GLY A 135 30.85 -19.37 24.18
CA GLY A 135 32.19 -19.46 24.76
C GLY A 135 32.47 -20.80 25.45
N LEU A 136 31.51 -21.39 26.16
CA LEU A 136 31.69 -22.71 26.82
C LEU A 136 31.79 -23.90 25.84
N LYS A 137 31.32 -23.74 24.58
CA LYS A 137 31.53 -24.77 23.53
C LYS A 137 32.85 -24.59 22.78
N GLN A 138 33.38 -23.36 22.73
CA GLN A 138 34.67 -23.06 22.09
C GLN A 138 35.86 -23.20 23.05
N LEU A 139 35.67 -22.94 24.36
CA LEU A 139 36.66 -23.14 25.42
C LEU A 139 36.56 -24.55 26.03
N GLY A 140 36.96 -25.57 25.28
CA GLY A 140 37.80 -26.67 25.75
C GLY A 140 37.51 -27.45 27.05
N VAL A 141 36.32 -27.43 27.67
CA VAL A 141 36.03 -28.27 28.86
C VAL A 141 35.78 -29.75 28.50
N VAL A 142 35.69 -30.08 27.20
CA VAL A 142 35.84 -31.44 26.68
C VAL A 142 36.83 -31.37 25.52
N GLY A 143 38.05 -31.87 25.74
CA GLY A 143 39.20 -31.68 24.86
C GLY A 143 38.95 -32.08 23.40
N GLY A 144 39.28 -31.17 22.49
CA GLY A 144 39.34 -31.41 21.05
C GLY A 144 39.62 -30.13 20.28
N GLU A 145 40.83 -29.97 19.74
CA GLU A 145 41.30 -28.86 18.89
C GLU A 145 40.64 -28.83 17.49
N SER A 146 39.37 -29.21 17.38
CA SER A 146 38.65 -29.29 16.10
C SER A 146 37.18 -28.90 16.23
N ALA A 147 36.90 -27.80 16.93
CA ALA A 147 35.53 -27.27 17.02
C ALA A 147 35.09 -26.70 15.66
N GLU A 148 34.38 -27.52 14.88
CA GLU A 148 33.61 -27.09 13.71
C GLU A 148 32.84 -25.79 14.02
N ASP A 149 32.87 -24.82 13.11
CA ASP A 149 32.03 -23.62 13.26
C ASP A 149 30.57 -24.05 13.22
N ARG A 150 29.85 -23.90 14.33
CA ARG A 150 28.43 -24.21 14.38
C ARG A 150 27.65 -22.92 14.43
N LEU A 151 26.87 -22.68 13.38
CA LEU A 151 25.92 -21.58 13.36
C LEU A 151 24.87 -21.80 14.45
N VAL A 152 24.97 -21.05 15.54
CA VAL A 152 24.04 -21.19 16.67
C VAL A 152 22.67 -20.66 16.28
N ALA A 153 21.64 -21.37 16.76
CA ALA A 153 20.27 -20.94 16.57
C ALA A 153 19.94 -19.72 17.44
N GLY A 154 19.43 -18.66 16.84
CA GLY A 154 19.10 -17.42 17.54
C GLY A 154 18.34 -16.44 16.65
N SER A 155 17.79 -15.39 17.26
CA SER A 155 17.10 -14.30 16.56
C SER A 155 17.84 -12.99 16.84
N PHE A 156 18.23 -12.30 15.78
CA PHE A 156 19.06 -11.11 15.84
C PHE A 156 18.43 -9.97 15.07
N VAL A 157 18.36 -8.80 15.69
CA VAL A 157 17.98 -7.56 15.04
C VAL A 157 19.11 -7.11 14.12
N VAL A 158 18.81 -6.90 12.85
CA VAL A 158 19.73 -6.39 11.84
C VAL A 158 19.70 -4.87 11.90
N MET A 159 20.68 -4.28 12.59
CA MET A 159 20.64 -2.85 12.93
C MET A 159 20.59 -1.93 11.71
N ALA A 160 21.36 -2.25 10.67
CA ALA A 160 21.36 -1.48 9.42
C ALA A 160 19.96 -1.39 8.78
N ASN A 161 19.19 -2.49 8.82
CA ASN A 161 17.83 -2.51 8.26
C ASN A 161 16.87 -1.66 9.11
N VAL A 162 16.97 -1.76 10.44
CA VAL A 162 16.14 -0.98 11.37
C VAL A 162 16.40 0.52 11.25
N GLU A 163 17.67 0.92 11.18
CA GLU A 163 18.08 2.32 11.03
C GLU A 163 17.59 2.90 9.69
N ALA A 164 17.75 2.15 8.60
CA ALA A 164 17.26 2.54 7.28
C ALA A 164 15.72 2.67 7.26
N ALA A 165 15.03 1.69 7.86
CA ALA A 165 13.57 1.71 7.99
C ALA A 165 13.08 2.90 8.84
N ALA A 166 13.71 3.14 9.99
CA ALA A 166 13.38 4.26 10.85
C ALA A 166 13.57 5.60 10.13
N LYS A 167 14.65 5.75 9.36
CA LYS A 167 14.84 6.91 8.50
C LYS A 167 13.71 7.06 7.48
N ALA A 168 13.37 6.00 6.75
CA ALA A 168 12.30 6.03 5.76
C ALA A 168 10.94 6.40 6.38
N VAL A 169 10.61 5.85 7.55
CA VAL A 169 9.40 6.19 8.31
C VAL A 169 9.39 7.65 8.73
N LEU A 170 10.50 8.18 9.24
CA LEU A 170 10.57 9.59 9.66
C LEU A 170 10.47 10.54 8.46
N ASP A 171 11.14 10.21 7.36
CA ASP A 171 11.08 10.99 6.12
C ASP A 171 9.64 10.98 5.56
N GLU A 172 8.95 9.84 5.55
CA GLU A 172 7.56 9.74 5.12
C GLU A 172 6.61 10.47 6.07
N ALA A 173 6.72 10.25 7.38
CA ALA A 173 5.89 10.91 8.38
C ALA A 173 6.02 12.44 8.32
N SER A 174 7.22 12.95 8.04
CA SER A 174 7.46 14.38 7.86
C SER A 174 6.81 14.92 6.58
N ARG A 175 6.75 14.11 5.51
CA ARG A 175 6.18 14.48 4.21
C ARG A 175 4.65 14.49 4.23
N THR A 176 4.04 13.56 4.95
CA THR A 176 2.57 13.37 4.96
C THR A 176 1.87 14.06 6.13
N ALA A 177 2.61 14.59 7.11
CA ALA A 177 2.01 15.28 8.24
C ALA A 177 1.35 16.60 7.79
N THR A 178 0.05 16.69 7.98
CA THR A 178 -0.77 17.88 7.69
C THR A 178 -1.09 18.69 8.94
N SER A 179 -1.10 18.05 10.11
CA SER A 179 -1.48 18.65 11.40
C SER A 179 -0.73 17.97 12.55
N ASN A 180 -0.90 18.47 13.78
CA ASN A 180 -0.37 17.77 14.96
C ASN A 180 -1.13 16.47 15.27
N THR A 181 -2.42 16.41 14.95
CA THR A 181 -3.26 15.22 15.14
C THR A 181 -2.97 14.15 14.09
N SER A 182 -2.59 14.54 12.86
CA SER A 182 -2.16 13.61 11.81
C SER A 182 -0.86 12.86 12.15
N ARG A 183 -0.15 13.28 13.21
CA ARG A 183 1.05 12.62 13.74
C ARG A 183 0.75 11.52 14.77
N ILE A 184 -0.51 11.28 15.09
CA ILE A 184 -0.96 10.33 16.12
C ILE A 184 -1.54 9.08 15.49
N PHE A 185 -0.92 7.92 15.70
CA PHE A 185 -1.33 6.67 15.07
C PHE A 185 -1.68 5.62 16.12
N SER A 186 -2.58 4.72 15.76
CA SER A 186 -2.61 3.40 16.40
C SER A 186 -1.46 2.55 15.84
N ARG A 187 -1.12 1.47 16.55
CA ARG A 187 -0.14 0.49 16.08
C ARG A 187 -0.49 -0.08 14.71
N ASP A 188 -1.75 -0.41 14.46
CA ASP A 188 -2.20 -0.99 13.20
C ASP A 188 -2.21 0.03 12.07
N LEU A 189 -2.71 1.25 12.33
CA LEU A 189 -2.69 2.33 11.36
C LEU A 189 -1.25 2.64 10.94
N PHE A 190 -0.33 2.77 11.89
CA PHE A 190 1.09 2.96 11.61
C PHE A 190 1.65 1.85 10.71
N ALA A 191 1.36 0.59 11.03
CA ALA A 191 1.85 -0.53 10.24
C ALA A 191 1.35 -0.45 8.79
N SER A 192 0.05 -0.22 8.58
CA SER A 192 -0.53 -0.08 7.24
C SER A 192 -0.05 1.15 6.48
N THR A 193 0.15 2.28 7.18
CA THR A 193 0.56 3.55 6.54
C THR A 193 2.02 3.48 6.08
N PHE A 194 2.91 2.89 6.88
CA PHE A 194 4.35 2.94 6.60
C PHE A 194 4.90 1.68 5.93
N ALA A 195 4.17 0.56 5.89
CA ALA A 195 4.60 -0.63 5.17
C ALA A 195 5.03 -0.35 3.71
N PRO A 196 4.28 0.43 2.90
CA PRO A 196 4.67 0.73 1.52
C PRO A 196 6.00 1.49 1.42
N ALA A 197 6.25 2.44 2.32
CA ALA A 197 7.51 3.20 2.37
C ALA A 197 8.72 2.30 2.72
N LEU A 198 8.45 1.15 3.34
CA LEU A 198 9.44 0.12 3.65
C LEU A 198 9.54 -0.94 2.54
N GLY A 199 8.78 -0.81 1.45
CA GLY A 199 8.77 -1.76 0.33
C GLY A 199 8.12 -3.10 0.67
N THR A 200 7.09 -3.12 1.53
CA THR A 200 6.26 -4.29 1.81
C THR A 200 4.78 -3.89 1.90
N GLU A 201 3.89 -4.85 1.76
CA GLU A 201 2.46 -4.66 2.01
C GLU A 201 2.12 -4.75 3.50
N THR A 202 2.88 -5.55 4.27
CA THR A 202 2.63 -5.77 5.70
C THR A 202 3.94 -5.88 6.49
N LEU A 203 3.88 -5.52 7.78
CA LEU A 203 4.97 -5.69 8.73
C LEU A 203 4.66 -6.85 9.68
N SER A 204 5.66 -7.68 9.96
CA SER A 204 5.50 -8.73 10.96
C SER A 204 5.35 -8.12 12.36
N PRO A 205 4.78 -8.85 13.33
CA PRO A 205 4.71 -8.39 14.71
C PRO A 205 6.08 -8.08 15.33
N ASN A 206 7.11 -8.86 14.96
CA ASN A 206 8.48 -8.65 15.43
C ASN A 206 9.07 -7.39 14.82
N ASP A 207 8.95 -7.22 13.49
CA ASP A 207 9.47 -6.03 12.80
C ASP A 207 8.84 -4.76 13.34
N LEU A 208 7.52 -4.76 13.54
CA LEU A 208 6.81 -3.63 14.11
C LEU A 208 7.29 -3.32 15.53
N SER A 209 7.46 -4.34 16.38
CA SER A 209 7.94 -4.15 17.75
C SER A 209 9.36 -3.60 17.80
N VAL A 210 10.25 -4.12 16.94
CA VAL A 210 11.64 -3.65 16.80
C VAL A 210 11.69 -2.20 16.32
N LEU A 211 10.92 -1.87 15.28
CA LEU A 211 10.87 -0.53 14.70
C LEU A 211 10.33 0.50 15.70
N LEU A 212 9.23 0.20 16.39
CA LEU A 212 8.65 1.10 17.41
C LEU A 212 9.58 1.28 18.61
N THR A 213 10.26 0.22 19.04
CA THR A 213 11.28 0.30 20.09
C THR A 213 12.43 1.22 19.67
N HIS A 214 12.92 1.08 18.44
CA HIS A 214 14.01 1.92 17.95
C HIS A 214 13.59 3.40 17.81
N LEU A 215 12.41 3.66 17.22
CA LEU A 215 11.90 5.02 17.03
C LEU A 215 11.66 5.74 18.36
N SER A 216 11.16 5.03 19.38
CA SER A 216 10.89 5.61 20.70
C SER A 216 12.16 5.75 21.54
N ARG A 217 12.90 4.65 21.74
CA ARG A 217 14.02 4.60 22.68
C ARG A 217 15.30 5.19 22.11
N ASP A 218 15.65 4.86 20.87
CA ASP A 218 16.95 5.18 20.30
C ASP A 218 16.95 6.48 19.50
N ARG A 219 15.84 6.77 18.80
CA ARG A 219 15.69 8.00 18.03
C ARG A 219 14.99 9.11 18.80
N ALA A 220 14.28 8.80 19.88
CA ALA A 220 13.41 9.74 20.60
C ALA A 220 12.49 10.53 19.64
N ALA A 221 12.03 9.88 18.57
CA ALA A 221 11.27 10.52 17.51
C ALA A 221 9.75 10.29 17.66
N ILE A 222 9.36 9.34 18.50
CA ILE A 222 7.97 9.07 18.86
C ILE A 222 7.84 8.90 20.37
N ALA A 223 6.67 9.25 20.91
CA ALA A 223 6.16 8.65 22.13
C ALA A 223 5.37 7.39 21.75
N TYR A 224 5.46 6.33 22.55
CA TYR A 224 4.73 5.08 22.34
C TYR A 224 4.20 4.55 23.67
N SER A 225 2.91 4.23 23.72
CA SER A 225 2.26 3.55 24.85
C SER A 225 1.80 2.18 24.39
N PRO A 226 2.42 1.09 24.88
CA PRO A 226 1.96 -0.28 24.63
C PRO A 226 0.54 -0.53 25.14
N GLU A 227 0.15 0.10 26.25
CA GLU A 227 -1.14 -0.10 26.92
C GLU A 227 -2.31 0.34 26.05
N THR A 228 -2.20 1.52 25.42
CA THR A 228 -3.21 2.06 24.51
C THR A 228 -2.91 1.77 23.04
N SER A 229 -1.80 1.08 22.75
CA SER A 229 -1.29 0.86 21.39
C SER A 229 -1.24 2.14 20.53
N THR A 230 -0.98 3.27 21.19
CA THR A 230 -0.96 4.60 20.57
C THR A 230 0.47 5.08 20.46
N LEU A 231 0.79 5.74 19.35
CA LEU A 231 2.07 6.39 19.11
C LEU A 231 1.88 7.79 18.56
N LYS A 232 2.82 8.68 18.90
CA LYS A 232 2.77 10.09 18.53
C LYS A 232 4.15 10.53 18.10
N PHE A 233 4.28 10.97 16.84
CA PHE A 233 5.53 11.55 16.35
C PHE A 233 5.80 12.90 16.99
N THR A 234 7.07 13.24 17.14
CA THR A 234 7.49 14.60 17.49
C THR A 234 7.02 15.61 16.43
N SER A 235 6.78 16.84 16.89
CA SER A 235 6.43 17.96 16.03
C SER A 235 7.68 18.83 15.83
N PRO A 236 7.85 19.50 14.68
CA PRO A 236 8.96 20.45 14.49
C PRO A 236 9.03 21.53 15.59
N ALA A 237 7.88 21.89 16.18
CA ALA A 237 7.79 22.85 17.27
C ALA A 237 8.24 22.27 18.64
N SER A 238 8.20 20.95 18.82
CA SER A 238 8.61 20.24 20.03
C SER A 238 9.46 19.03 19.64
N PRO A 239 10.79 19.20 19.55
CA PRO A 239 11.70 18.15 19.09
C PRO A 239 11.84 16.99 20.09
N THR A 240 11.25 17.11 21.28
CA THR A 240 11.14 16.03 22.27
C THR A 240 9.74 15.40 22.24
N PRO A 241 9.64 14.06 22.38
CA PRO A 241 8.36 13.37 22.48
C PRO A 241 7.51 13.92 23.63
N THR A 242 6.27 14.27 23.33
CA THR A 242 5.28 14.65 24.35
C THR A 242 4.59 13.38 24.86
N PRO A 243 4.22 13.32 26.15
CA PRO A 243 3.45 12.20 26.67
C PRO A 243 2.15 12.00 25.89
N ILE A 244 1.77 10.74 25.70
CA ILE A 244 0.49 10.37 25.07
C ILE A 244 -0.64 10.65 26.05
N THR A 245 -1.66 11.38 25.60
CA THR A 245 -2.86 11.66 26.38
C THR A 245 -4.00 10.70 26.03
N PRO A 246 -5.06 10.60 26.86
CA PRO A 246 -6.25 9.82 26.51
C PRO A 246 -6.91 10.29 25.20
N GLU A 247 -6.87 11.59 24.91
CA GLU A 247 -7.38 12.17 23.68
C GLU A 247 -6.60 11.68 22.46
N ASP A 248 -5.26 11.53 22.58
CA ASP A 248 -4.43 10.96 21.51
C ASP A 248 -4.89 9.52 21.16
N ALA A 249 -5.29 8.71 22.15
CA ALA A 249 -5.78 7.35 21.91
C ALA A 249 -7.14 7.33 21.17
N ASN A 250 -8.02 8.29 21.47
CA ASN A 250 -9.28 8.47 20.74
C ASN A 250 -9.02 8.92 19.29
N ILE A 251 -8.09 9.85 19.08
CA ILE A 251 -7.67 10.30 17.75
C ILE A 251 -7.11 9.13 16.94
N ALA A 252 -6.21 8.34 17.52
CA ALA A 252 -5.66 7.14 16.90
C ALA A 252 -6.78 6.16 16.48
N SER A 253 -7.77 5.96 17.35
CA SER A 253 -8.92 5.07 17.09
C SER A 253 -9.80 5.57 15.94
N ILE A 254 -10.17 6.86 15.94
CA ILE A 254 -10.96 7.48 14.87
C ILE A 254 -10.23 7.35 13.53
N ARG A 255 -8.94 7.70 13.47
CA ARG A 255 -8.15 7.60 12.25
C ARG A 255 -8.03 6.15 11.75
N THR A 256 -7.91 5.20 12.66
CA THR A 256 -7.88 3.76 12.31
C THR A 256 -9.20 3.31 11.70
N LEU A 257 -10.33 3.74 12.27
CA LEU A 257 -11.67 3.43 11.75
C LEU A 257 -11.89 4.05 10.36
N ILE A 258 -11.52 5.32 10.17
CA ILE A 258 -11.57 5.98 8.85
C ILE A 258 -10.77 5.16 7.83
N SER A 259 -9.49 4.87 8.13
CA SER A 259 -8.62 4.09 7.24
C SER A 259 -9.15 2.69 6.92
N THR A 260 -9.93 2.09 7.83
CA THR A 260 -10.53 0.76 7.65
C THR A 260 -11.83 0.81 6.85
N LEU A 261 -12.62 1.87 6.99
CA LEU A 261 -13.91 2.04 6.31
C LEU A 261 -13.73 2.49 4.85
N THR A 262 -12.75 3.35 4.55
CA THR A 262 -12.51 3.83 3.18
C THR A 262 -12.40 2.70 2.14
N PRO A 263 -11.53 1.68 2.29
CA PRO A 263 -11.45 0.60 1.31
C PRO A 263 -12.70 -0.29 1.29
N GLN A 264 -13.44 -0.41 2.39
CA GLN A 264 -14.70 -1.16 2.42
C GLN A 264 -15.78 -0.47 1.58
N VAL A 265 -15.88 0.87 1.69
CA VAL A 265 -16.77 1.69 0.86
C VAL A 265 -16.39 1.52 -0.62
N THR A 266 -15.11 1.65 -0.97
CA THR A 266 -14.64 1.44 -2.35
C THR A 266 -14.99 0.04 -2.88
N HIS A 267 -14.75 -1.02 -2.09
CA HIS A 267 -15.07 -2.39 -2.48
C HIS A 267 -16.57 -2.60 -2.69
N LEU A 268 -17.41 -2.08 -1.79
CA LEU A 268 -18.87 -2.16 -1.91
C LEU A 268 -19.38 -1.42 -3.16
N THR A 269 -18.82 -0.25 -3.48
CA THR A 269 -19.13 0.50 -4.70
C THR A 269 -18.80 -0.30 -5.96
N THR A 270 -17.61 -0.91 -6.04
CA THR A 270 -17.24 -1.78 -7.17
C THR A 270 -18.19 -2.97 -7.29
N ARG A 271 -18.47 -3.64 -6.16
CA ARG A 271 -19.39 -4.78 -6.14
C ARG A 271 -20.81 -4.42 -6.59
N LEU A 272 -21.28 -3.21 -6.28
CA LEU A 272 -22.58 -2.73 -6.71
C LEU A 272 -22.62 -2.55 -8.24
N ALA A 273 -21.55 -2.01 -8.83
CA ALA A 273 -21.42 -1.91 -10.28
C ALA A 273 -21.40 -3.29 -10.97
N ASP A 274 -20.69 -4.27 -10.39
CA ASP A 274 -20.65 -5.64 -10.91
C ASP A 274 -22.03 -6.32 -10.87
N LEU A 275 -22.78 -6.14 -9.78
CA LEU A 275 -24.12 -6.69 -9.61
C LEU A 275 -25.13 -6.03 -10.57
N ASP A 276 -25.01 -4.73 -10.80
CA ASP A 276 -25.82 -4.00 -11.78
C ASP A 276 -25.57 -4.50 -13.22
N ALA A 277 -24.30 -4.70 -13.58
CA ALA A 277 -23.93 -5.28 -14.87
C ALA A 277 -24.44 -6.72 -15.02
N ALA A 278 -24.34 -7.54 -13.96
CA ALA A 278 -24.86 -8.90 -13.95
C ALA A 278 -26.39 -8.96 -14.09
N ALA A 279 -27.12 -8.06 -13.42
CA ALA A 279 -28.57 -7.93 -13.54
C ALA A 279 -28.97 -7.59 -15.00
N LYS A 280 -28.34 -6.58 -15.59
CA LYS A 280 -28.56 -6.19 -17.01
C LYS A 280 -28.29 -7.34 -17.97
N ALA A 281 -27.18 -8.06 -17.79
CA ALA A 281 -26.84 -9.21 -18.62
C ALA A 281 -27.87 -10.35 -18.49
N ALA A 282 -28.36 -10.61 -17.28
CA ALA A 282 -29.39 -11.63 -17.04
C ALA A 282 -30.74 -11.26 -17.66
N VAL A 283 -31.11 -9.97 -17.65
CA VAL A 283 -32.32 -9.45 -18.33
C VAL A 283 -32.18 -9.62 -19.85
N ALA A 284 -31.05 -9.23 -20.44
CA ALA A 284 -30.78 -9.42 -21.88
C ALA A 284 -30.81 -10.91 -22.28
N ALA A 285 -30.32 -11.80 -21.41
CA ALA A 285 -30.38 -13.25 -21.60
C ALA A 285 -31.76 -13.86 -21.29
N LYS A 286 -32.77 -13.05 -20.94
CA LYS A 286 -34.14 -13.47 -20.54
C LYS A 286 -34.16 -14.44 -19.34
N ASN A 287 -33.14 -14.37 -18.48
CA ASN A 287 -33.04 -15.19 -17.27
C ASN A 287 -33.52 -14.38 -16.05
N LEU A 288 -34.85 -14.29 -15.91
CA LEU A 288 -35.49 -13.50 -14.85
C LEU A 288 -35.13 -13.93 -13.42
N PRO A 289 -35.02 -15.23 -13.09
CA PRO A 289 -34.58 -15.64 -11.76
C PRO A 289 -33.16 -15.17 -11.42
N ALA A 290 -32.24 -15.20 -12.40
CA ALA A 290 -30.88 -14.70 -12.20
C ALA A 290 -30.85 -13.17 -12.06
N ALA A 291 -31.67 -12.45 -12.84
CA ALA A 291 -31.81 -10.99 -12.72
C ALA A 291 -32.36 -10.58 -11.35
N ARG A 292 -33.45 -11.20 -10.88
CA ARG A 292 -34.02 -10.96 -9.54
C ARG A 292 -33.01 -11.19 -8.42
N ASN A 293 -32.25 -12.28 -8.50
CA ASN A 293 -31.24 -12.58 -7.49
C ASN A 293 -30.09 -11.57 -7.49
N ALA A 294 -29.64 -11.12 -8.67
CA ALA A 294 -28.64 -10.07 -8.79
C ALA A 294 -29.14 -8.73 -8.23
N LEU A 295 -30.39 -8.35 -8.50
CA LEU A 295 -31.03 -7.15 -7.98
C LEU A 295 -31.22 -7.19 -6.45
N ARG A 296 -31.66 -8.33 -5.88
CA ARG A 296 -31.69 -8.51 -4.41
C ARG A 296 -30.32 -8.33 -3.79
N ALA A 297 -29.29 -8.94 -4.38
CA ALA A 297 -27.91 -8.81 -3.90
C ALA A 297 -27.39 -7.36 -4.03
N LYS A 298 -27.76 -6.65 -5.10
CA LYS A 298 -27.45 -5.23 -5.33
C LYS A 298 -28.07 -4.38 -4.22
N LYS A 299 -29.36 -4.54 -3.93
CA LYS A 299 -30.07 -3.81 -2.88
C LYS A 299 -29.44 -3.99 -1.49
N LEU A 300 -29.06 -5.23 -1.15
CA LEU A 300 -28.35 -5.53 0.11
C LEU A 300 -26.96 -4.88 0.19
N ALA A 301 -26.23 -4.85 -0.93
CA ALA A 301 -24.93 -4.19 -1.01
C ALA A 301 -25.08 -2.68 -0.89
N ASP A 302 -26.11 -2.09 -1.51
CA ASP A 302 -26.42 -0.67 -1.45
C ASP A 302 -26.76 -0.20 -0.03
N ALA A 303 -27.66 -0.89 0.67
CA ALA A 303 -27.99 -0.56 2.06
C ALA A 303 -26.75 -0.58 2.98
N LYS A 304 -25.88 -1.57 2.80
CA LYS A 304 -24.60 -1.66 3.52
C LYS A 304 -23.65 -0.52 3.15
N LEU A 305 -23.57 -0.17 1.86
CA LEU A 305 -22.76 0.93 1.37
C LEU A 305 -23.22 2.25 1.99
N GLN A 306 -24.52 2.53 1.96
CA GLN A 306 -25.11 3.74 2.55
C GLN A 306 -24.78 3.86 4.05
N GLN A 307 -24.95 2.78 4.82
CA GLN A 307 -24.63 2.78 6.24
C GLN A 307 -23.14 3.04 6.50
N ARG A 308 -22.25 2.39 5.75
CA ARG A 308 -20.80 2.53 5.90
C ARG A 308 -20.31 3.91 5.46
N ALA A 309 -20.83 4.42 4.35
CA ALA A 309 -20.52 5.76 3.85
C ALA A 309 -20.99 6.85 4.82
N ALA A 310 -22.18 6.72 5.40
CA ALA A 310 -22.68 7.64 6.42
C ALA A 310 -21.79 7.63 7.68
N THR A 311 -21.38 6.44 8.14
CA THR A 311 -20.46 6.31 9.28
C THR A 311 -19.10 6.94 8.98
N LEU A 312 -18.55 6.72 7.77
CA LEU A 312 -17.29 7.32 7.34
C LEU A 312 -17.38 8.84 7.35
N ALA A 313 -18.42 9.42 6.75
CA ALA A 313 -18.63 10.87 6.71
C ALA A 313 -18.75 11.48 8.12
N GLN A 314 -19.44 10.80 9.05
CA GLN A 314 -19.53 11.23 10.44
C GLN A 314 -18.16 11.23 11.15
N LEU A 315 -17.36 10.18 10.94
CA LEU A 315 -16.03 10.09 11.54
C LEU A 315 -15.07 11.14 10.96
N GLU A 316 -15.14 11.40 9.65
CA GLU A 316 -14.35 12.45 8.99
C GLU A 316 -14.72 13.85 9.49
N ASP A 317 -16.01 14.15 9.67
CA ASP A 317 -16.47 15.42 10.25
C ASP A 317 -15.99 15.59 11.71
N VAL A 318 -16.16 14.56 12.54
CA VAL A 318 -15.66 14.58 13.93
C VAL A 318 -14.14 14.76 13.96
N TYR A 319 -13.41 14.03 13.12
CA TYR A 319 -11.96 14.18 13.03
C TYR A 319 -11.57 15.61 12.62
N GLY A 320 -12.20 16.18 11.60
CA GLY A 320 -11.96 17.56 11.16
C GLY A 320 -12.19 18.60 12.25
N ARG A 321 -13.24 18.42 13.07
CA ARG A 321 -13.50 19.29 14.23
C ARG A 321 -12.42 19.14 15.31
N ILE A 322 -11.91 17.93 15.55
CA ILE A 322 -10.79 17.69 16.47
C ILE A 322 -9.51 18.36 15.96
N GLU A 323 -9.21 18.26 14.65
CA GLU A 323 -8.06 18.95 14.05
C GLU A 323 -8.18 20.47 14.25
N GLN A 324 -9.34 21.05 13.93
CA GLN A 324 -9.58 22.49 14.12
C GLN A 324 -9.42 22.92 15.58
N ALA A 325 -9.96 22.14 16.54
CA ALA A 325 -9.82 22.43 17.95
C ALA A 325 -8.36 22.34 18.41
N ALA A 326 -7.60 21.35 17.92
CA ALA A 326 -6.18 21.21 18.23
C ALA A 326 -5.36 22.40 17.68
N ASP A 327 -5.66 22.84 16.46
CA ASP A 327 -5.02 24.01 15.84
C ASP A 327 -5.34 25.30 16.61
N GLN A 328 -6.58 25.46 17.08
CA GLN A 328 -6.98 26.60 17.89
C GLN A 328 -6.21 26.66 19.22
N VAL A 329 -6.02 25.52 19.89
CA VAL A 329 -5.21 25.43 21.12
C VAL A 329 -3.75 25.84 20.84
N GLU A 330 -3.20 25.42 19.70
CA GLU A 330 -1.85 25.82 19.30
C GLU A 330 -1.76 27.32 19.02
N LEU A 331 -2.74 27.90 18.32
CA LEU A 331 -2.82 29.33 18.05
C LEU A 331 -2.82 30.14 19.36
N VAL A 332 -3.64 29.75 20.34
CA VAL A 332 -3.69 30.41 21.65
C VAL A 332 -2.32 30.36 22.34
N ARG A 333 -1.62 29.22 22.32
CA ARG A 333 -0.26 29.11 22.89
C ARG A 333 0.74 30.05 22.23
N VAL A 334 0.66 30.20 20.90
CA VAL A 334 1.50 31.14 20.14
C VAL A 334 1.15 32.59 20.50
N MET A 335 -0.13 32.92 20.67
CA MET A 335 -0.58 34.24 21.11
C MET A 335 -0.07 34.57 22.52
N GLU A 336 -0.17 33.64 23.47
CA GLU A 336 0.38 33.82 24.82
C GLU A 336 1.89 34.04 24.82
N ALA A 337 2.63 33.26 24.02
CA ALA A 337 4.07 33.41 23.87
C ALA A 337 4.44 34.78 23.26
N SER A 338 3.69 35.22 22.25
CA SER A 338 3.85 36.52 21.62
C SER A 338 3.55 37.66 22.59
N ALA A 339 2.47 37.55 23.38
CA ALA A 339 2.12 38.52 24.42
C ALA A 339 3.20 38.60 25.52
N ARG A 340 3.81 37.46 25.91
CA ARG A 340 4.97 37.45 26.83
C ARG A 340 6.18 38.18 26.23
N THR A 341 6.51 37.92 24.96
CA THR A 341 7.61 38.58 24.26
C THR A 341 7.37 40.09 24.11
N LEU A 342 6.17 40.49 23.71
CA LEU A 342 5.78 41.90 23.60
C LEU A 342 5.86 42.61 24.95
N ARG A 343 5.44 41.99 26.05
CA ARG A 343 5.64 42.53 27.40
C ARG A 343 7.11 42.75 27.73
N SER A 344 7.95 41.75 27.43
CA SER A 344 9.39 41.84 27.68
C SER A 344 10.03 42.98 26.88
N LEU A 345 9.67 43.13 25.61
CA LEU A 345 10.17 44.22 24.77
C LEU A 345 9.66 45.58 25.26
N ASN A 346 8.36 45.70 25.54
CA ASN A 346 7.73 46.93 25.98
C ASN A 346 8.24 47.40 27.36
N ALA A 347 8.58 46.46 28.25
CA ALA A 347 9.27 46.74 29.51
C ALA A 347 10.71 47.26 29.31
N GLN A 348 11.38 46.88 28.22
CA GLN A 348 12.71 47.36 27.86
C GLN A 348 12.70 48.72 27.14
N THR A 349 11.62 49.04 26.40
CA THR A 349 11.44 50.33 25.69
C THR A 349 10.64 51.39 26.45
N GLY A 350 10.18 51.11 27.67
CA GLY A 350 9.60 52.12 28.57
C GLY A 350 8.17 52.56 28.24
N GLY A 351 7.37 51.73 27.56
CA GLY A 351 5.94 51.98 27.32
C GLY A 351 5.07 51.20 28.30
N VAL A 352 4.26 51.85 29.12
CA VAL A 352 3.28 51.20 30.01
C VAL A 352 1.88 51.30 29.36
N GLU A 353 0.96 50.40 29.74
CA GLU A 353 -0.52 50.51 29.53
C GLU A 353 -1.23 49.91 28.29
N ARG A 354 -0.86 48.73 27.74
CA ARG A 354 -1.77 48.07 26.75
C ARG A 354 -1.78 46.54 26.63
N VAL A 355 -1.24 45.80 27.60
CA VAL A 355 -1.06 44.33 27.47
C VAL A 355 -2.00 43.47 28.33
N GLN A 356 -2.73 44.06 29.27
CA GLN A 356 -3.72 43.32 30.07
C GLN A 356 -5.00 43.02 29.25
N ASP A 357 -5.47 43.99 28.45
CA ASP A 357 -6.69 43.86 27.63
C ASP A 357 -6.62 42.75 26.57
N VAL A 358 -5.44 42.49 26.00
CA VAL A 358 -5.24 41.46 24.96
C VAL A 358 -5.33 40.04 25.54
N MET A 359 -5.00 39.86 26.82
CA MET A 359 -5.10 38.55 27.49
C MET A 359 -6.50 38.28 28.04
N GLU A 360 -7.26 39.33 28.39
CA GLU A 360 -8.64 39.22 28.89
C GLU A 360 -9.64 39.01 27.74
N GLY A 361 -9.49 39.75 26.62
CA GLY A 361 -10.30 39.53 25.41
C GLY A 361 -10.09 38.14 24.78
N LEU A 362 -8.89 37.57 24.88
CA LEU A 362 -8.61 36.22 24.39
C LEU A 362 -9.27 35.11 25.24
N ARG A 363 -9.49 35.35 26.55
CA ARG A 363 -10.17 34.37 27.41
C ARG A 363 -11.69 34.36 27.22
N GLU A 364 -12.28 35.51 26.92
CA GLU A 364 -13.72 35.61 26.64
C GLU A 364 -14.10 34.89 25.34
N GLU A 365 -13.27 34.96 24.31
CA GLU A 365 -13.53 34.29 23.01
C GLU A 365 -13.18 32.79 23.00
N MET A 366 -12.59 32.27 24.09
CA MET A 366 -12.37 30.84 24.31
C MET A 366 -13.51 30.15 25.07
N ALA A 367 -14.47 30.91 25.63
CA ALA A 367 -15.57 30.34 26.41
C ALA A 367 -16.73 29.79 25.54
N ASP A 368 -16.72 30.06 24.23
CA ASP A 368 -17.78 29.70 23.28
C ASP A 368 -17.35 28.58 22.31
N VAL A 369 -16.97 27.40 22.84
CA VAL A 369 -16.79 26.19 22.03
C VAL A 369 -17.31 24.97 22.79
N GLU A 370 -18.63 24.88 23.00
CA GLU A 370 -19.27 23.61 23.38
C GLU A 370 -20.75 23.56 22.99
N GLU A 371 -21.05 23.27 21.72
CA GLU A 371 -22.34 22.68 21.35
C GLU A 371 -22.22 21.85 20.07
N VAL A 372 -22.26 20.53 20.21
CA VAL A 372 -22.66 19.65 19.11
C VAL A 372 -23.78 18.75 19.59
N GLY A 373 -24.96 19.07 19.07
CA GLY A 373 -26.21 18.37 19.28
C GLY A 373 -26.18 16.91 18.84
N ARG A 374 -26.80 16.10 19.67
CA ARG A 374 -27.07 14.69 19.44
C ARG A 374 -28.25 14.56 18.48
N VAL A 375 -28.01 14.12 17.25
CA VAL A 375 -29.05 13.53 16.38
C VAL A 375 -28.53 12.18 15.92
N VAL A 376 -28.86 11.15 16.71
CA VAL A 376 -28.73 9.76 16.28
C VAL A 376 -30.08 9.39 15.68
N GLY A 377 -30.16 9.39 14.35
CA GLY A 377 -31.25 8.78 13.62
C GLY A 377 -31.08 7.27 13.66
N GLU A 378 -32.01 6.58 14.32
CA GLU A 378 -32.22 5.15 14.22
C GLU A 378 -32.47 4.77 12.75
N VAL A 379 -31.54 4.04 12.14
CA VAL A 379 -31.80 3.35 10.86
C VAL A 379 -31.90 1.87 11.19
N GLY A 380 -33.15 1.41 11.29
CA GLY A 380 -33.52 0.02 11.50
C GLY A 380 -33.01 -0.85 10.37
N THR A 381 -32.63 -2.08 10.72
CA THR A 381 -32.28 -3.14 9.78
C THR A 381 -33.58 -3.72 9.23
N GLU A 382 -34.12 -3.10 8.18
CA GLU A 382 -35.23 -3.67 7.41
C GLU A 382 -34.70 -4.69 6.39
N GLY A 383 -35.35 -5.85 6.33
CA GLY A 383 -35.13 -6.83 5.28
C GLY A 383 -35.45 -6.23 3.91
N VAL A 384 -34.82 -6.76 2.86
CA VAL A 384 -35.02 -6.31 1.47
C VAL A 384 -36.52 -6.30 1.15
N ASP A 385 -37.07 -5.13 0.81
CA ASP A 385 -38.42 -5.05 0.26
C ASP A 385 -38.45 -5.75 -1.12
N GLU A 386 -39.18 -6.86 -1.20
CA GLU A 386 -39.29 -7.63 -2.43
C GLU A 386 -40.09 -6.90 -3.52
N GLY A 387 -40.94 -5.93 -3.16
CA GLY A 387 -41.70 -5.12 -4.11
C GLY A 387 -40.82 -4.19 -4.93
N GLU A 388 -39.89 -3.49 -4.29
CA GLU A 388 -38.96 -2.58 -4.98
C GLU A 388 -38.02 -3.31 -5.95
N VAL A 389 -37.69 -4.58 -5.68
CA VAL A 389 -36.86 -5.42 -6.57
C VAL A 389 -37.63 -5.81 -7.82
N GLU A 390 -38.93 -6.09 -7.68
CA GLU A 390 -39.79 -6.43 -8.81
C GLU A 390 -40.04 -5.21 -9.71
N ASP A 391 -40.29 -4.04 -9.12
CA ASP A 391 -40.44 -2.77 -9.86
C ASP A 391 -39.17 -2.42 -10.67
N GLU A 392 -37.98 -2.61 -10.08
CA GLU A 392 -36.70 -2.39 -10.78
C GLU A 392 -36.51 -3.39 -11.93
N LEU A 393 -36.89 -4.66 -11.72
CA LEU A 393 -36.84 -5.68 -12.77
C LEU A 393 -37.78 -5.34 -13.93
N GLU A 394 -39.03 -4.97 -13.65
CA GLU A 394 -40.00 -4.54 -14.66
C GLU A 394 -39.49 -3.34 -15.47
N GLY A 395 -38.83 -2.39 -14.79
CA GLY A 395 -38.15 -1.27 -15.42
C GLY A 395 -37.03 -1.70 -16.38
N MET A 396 -36.18 -2.64 -15.96
CA MET A 396 -35.10 -3.17 -16.79
C MET A 396 -35.62 -3.97 -18.00
N GLU A 397 -36.67 -4.78 -17.82
CA GLU A 397 -37.29 -5.52 -18.90
C GLU A 397 -37.90 -4.59 -19.96
N ARG A 398 -38.55 -3.50 -19.53
CA ARG A 398 -39.11 -2.50 -20.44
C ARG A 398 -38.01 -1.82 -21.26
N ALA A 399 -36.93 -1.39 -20.61
CA ALA A 399 -35.79 -0.77 -21.28
C ALA A 399 -35.11 -1.72 -22.28
N GLU A 400 -34.99 -3.01 -21.95
CA GLU A 400 -34.41 -4.00 -22.87
C GLU A 400 -35.33 -4.26 -24.08
N ARG A 401 -36.64 -4.33 -23.87
CA ARG A 401 -37.61 -4.45 -24.98
C ARG A 401 -37.52 -3.25 -25.94
N GLU A 402 -37.51 -2.03 -25.41
CA GLU A 402 -37.35 -0.82 -26.20
C GLU A 402 -36.04 -0.81 -26.99
N ARG A 403 -34.94 -1.30 -26.39
CA ARG A 403 -33.64 -1.43 -27.07
C ARG A 403 -33.68 -2.44 -28.21
N VAL A 404 -34.28 -3.61 -28.00
CA VAL A 404 -34.43 -4.64 -29.03
C VAL A 404 -35.32 -4.15 -30.17
N ASP A 405 -36.44 -3.50 -29.86
CA ASP A 405 -37.36 -2.95 -30.86
C ASP A 405 -36.69 -1.88 -31.72
N GLU A 406 -35.87 -1.01 -31.11
CA GLU A 406 -35.08 0.01 -31.82
C GLU A 406 -33.98 -0.59 -32.70
N GLU A 407 -33.29 -1.65 -32.24
CA GLU A 407 -32.32 -2.38 -33.05
C GLU A 407 -32.98 -3.09 -34.23
N GLU A 408 -34.16 -3.69 -34.03
CA GLU A 408 -34.94 -4.28 -35.11
C GLU A 408 -35.42 -3.23 -36.11
N ARG A 409 -35.89 -2.07 -35.65
CA ARG A 409 -36.30 -0.95 -36.51
C ARG A 409 -35.15 -0.48 -37.41
N LYS A 410 -33.97 -0.26 -36.83
CA LYS A 410 -32.77 0.11 -37.59
C LYS A 410 -32.36 -0.96 -38.60
N LYS A 411 -32.44 -2.26 -38.23
CA LYS A 411 -32.15 -3.36 -39.17
C LYS A 411 -33.15 -3.40 -40.32
N ARG A 412 -34.43 -3.15 -40.07
CA ARG A 412 -35.48 -3.07 -41.10
C ARG A 412 -35.24 -1.89 -42.04
N GLU A 413 -34.95 -0.70 -41.50
CA GLU A 413 -34.63 0.49 -42.30
C GLU A 413 -33.41 0.27 -43.22
N VAL A 414 -32.33 -0.33 -42.69
CA VAL A 414 -31.14 -0.67 -43.49
C VAL A 414 -31.45 -1.77 -44.53
N GLY A 415 -32.32 -2.72 -44.23
CA GLY A 415 -32.77 -3.75 -45.16
C GLY A 415 -33.58 -3.17 -46.31
N GLU A 416 -34.56 -2.32 -46.00
CA GLU A 416 -35.40 -1.62 -46.96
C GLU A 416 -34.59 -0.68 -47.86
N GLU A 417 -33.58 0.02 -47.31
CA GLU A 417 -32.68 0.87 -48.09
C GLU A 417 -31.82 0.05 -49.07
N ARG A 418 -31.34 -1.13 -48.66
CA ARG A 418 -30.61 -2.06 -49.54
C ARG A 418 -31.49 -2.64 -50.64
N GLU A 419 -32.72 -3.05 -50.32
CA GLU A 419 -33.68 -3.56 -51.31
C GLU A 419 -34.12 -2.47 -52.29
N ALA A 420 -34.29 -1.24 -51.81
CA ALA A 420 -34.56 -0.08 -52.66
C ALA A 420 -33.38 0.26 -53.58
N GLU A 421 -32.14 0.17 -53.09
CA GLU A 421 -30.94 0.34 -53.92
C GLU A 421 -30.84 -0.77 -54.99
N GLU A 422 -31.07 -2.03 -54.62
CA GLU A 422 -31.04 -3.15 -55.56
C GLU A 422 -32.14 -3.04 -56.63
N THR A 423 -33.35 -2.61 -56.24
CA THR A 423 -34.46 -2.36 -57.16
C THR A 423 -34.15 -1.20 -58.10
N ARG A 424 -33.55 -0.11 -57.61
CA ARG A 424 -33.08 1.01 -58.46
C ARG A 424 -32.02 0.54 -59.46
N ARG A 425 -31.08 -0.32 -59.05
CA ARG A 425 -30.09 -0.91 -59.97
C ARG A 425 -30.75 -1.80 -61.04
N ARG A 426 -31.71 -2.66 -60.67
CA ARG A 426 -32.44 -3.50 -61.63
C ARG A 426 -33.26 -2.67 -62.63
N LEU A 427 -33.92 -1.61 -62.16
CA LEU A 427 -34.66 -0.69 -63.03
C LEU A 427 -33.75 0.10 -63.97
N ALA A 428 -32.56 0.51 -63.51
CA ALA A 428 -31.56 1.16 -64.37
C ALA A 428 -31.09 0.24 -65.51
N VAL A 429 -30.81 -1.04 -65.21
CA VAL A 429 -30.44 -2.04 -66.23
C VAL A 429 -31.59 -2.28 -67.23
N LEU A 430 -32.85 -2.31 -66.77
CA LEU A 430 -34.01 -2.45 -67.66
C LEU A 430 -34.20 -1.22 -68.56
N GLY A 431 -33.96 -0.01 -68.05
CA GLY A 431 -34.03 1.23 -68.84
C GLY A 431 -32.98 1.31 -69.95
N GLU A 432 -31.76 0.81 -69.70
CA GLU A 432 -30.71 0.69 -70.73
C GLU A 432 -31.08 -0.30 -71.85
N VAL A 433 -31.83 -1.36 -71.51
CA VAL A 433 -32.32 -2.36 -72.49
C VAL A 433 -33.49 -1.83 -73.33
N GLU A 434 -34.33 -0.95 -72.79
CA GLU A 434 -35.38 -0.27 -73.56
C GLU A 434 -34.82 0.83 -74.48
N GLN A 435 -33.86 1.64 -74.01
CA GLN A 435 -33.19 2.63 -74.87
C GLN A 435 -32.43 1.96 -76.03
N GLY A 436 -31.81 0.81 -75.80
CA GLY A 436 -31.19 0.01 -76.88
C GLY A 436 -32.17 -0.54 -77.92
N LYS A 437 -33.49 -0.58 -77.63
CA LYS A 437 -34.53 -0.97 -78.59
C LYS A 437 -35.14 0.23 -79.32
N GLU A 438 -35.26 1.40 -78.68
CA GLU A 438 -35.72 2.62 -79.34
C GLU A 438 -34.68 3.22 -80.29
N ASP A 439 -33.39 3.15 -79.96
CA ASP A 439 -32.31 3.67 -80.81
C ASP A 439 -32.03 2.81 -82.06
N ALA A 440 -32.57 1.59 -82.13
CA ALA A 440 -32.44 0.71 -83.31
C ALA A 440 -33.48 0.98 -84.41
N ALA A 441 -34.52 1.78 -84.14
CA ALA A 441 -35.64 1.98 -85.05
C ALA A 441 -35.51 3.13 -86.09
N PRO A 442 -34.68 4.19 -85.95
CA PRO A 442 -34.65 5.25 -86.97
C PRO A 442 -33.75 4.95 -88.17
N ASN A 443 -32.78 4.04 -88.05
CA ASN A 443 -31.70 3.94 -89.06
C ASN A 443 -32.05 3.14 -90.33
N ALA A 444 -33.21 2.47 -90.37
CA ALA A 444 -33.62 1.71 -91.55
C ALA A 444 -34.29 2.57 -92.64
N ALA A 445 -34.78 3.77 -92.31
CA ALA A 445 -35.50 4.63 -93.26
C ALA A 445 -34.59 5.61 -94.01
N GLU A 446 -33.42 5.96 -93.46
CA GLU A 446 -32.45 6.88 -94.08
C GLU A 446 -31.59 6.15 -95.15
N GLU A 447 -31.21 4.89 -94.90
CA GLU A 447 -30.36 4.11 -95.82
C GLU A 447 -31.07 3.69 -97.12
N ALA A 448 -32.41 3.63 -97.13
CA ALA A 448 -33.18 3.35 -98.34
C ALA A 448 -33.23 4.55 -99.31
N ARG A 449 -33.15 5.78 -98.80
CA ARG A 449 -33.24 7.01 -99.61
C ARG A 449 -31.92 7.41 -100.27
N VAL A 450 -30.78 6.99 -99.70
CA VAL A 450 -29.47 7.27 -100.28
C VAL A 450 -29.15 6.32 -101.44
N ARG A 451 -29.63 5.07 -101.41
CA ARG A 451 -29.41 4.10 -102.49
C ARG A 451 -30.19 4.38 -103.77
N GLU A 452 -31.32 5.08 -103.69
CA GLU A 452 -32.12 5.44 -104.88
C GLU A 452 -31.51 6.64 -105.63
N MET A 453 -30.72 7.48 -104.95
CA MET A 453 -30.08 8.68 -105.54
C MET A 453 -28.75 8.39 -106.25
N GLU A 454 -28.13 7.22 -106.05
CA GLU A 454 -26.89 6.82 -106.74
C GLU A 454 -27.11 6.02 -108.04
N ALA A 455 -28.37 5.72 -108.40
CA ALA A 455 -28.70 4.92 -109.59
C ALA A 455 -28.96 5.74 -110.88
N GLU A 456 -29.06 7.07 -110.80
CA GLU A 456 -29.26 7.92 -111.98
C GLU A 456 -28.06 8.85 -112.23
N ARG A 457 -26.99 8.32 -112.84
CA ARG A 457 -26.10 9.07 -113.73
C ARG A 457 -25.06 8.18 -114.44
N PRO A 458 -25.09 8.12 -115.78
CA PRO A 458 -23.86 8.05 -116.58
C PRO A 458 -23.88 9.14 -117.67
N ALA A 459 -22.79 9.67 -118.22
CA ALA A 459 -21.37 9.30 -118.22
C ALA A 459 -20.51 10.59 -118.27
#